data_AF-A0A3D1XSD4-F1
#
_entry.id   AF-A0A3D1XSD4-F1
#
_cell.length_a   1.000
_cell.length_b   1.000
_cell.length_c   1.000
_cell.angle_alpha   90.00
_cell.angle_beta   90.00
_cell.angle_gamma   90.00
#
_symmetry.space_group_name_H-M   'P 1'
#
loop_
_entity.id
_entity.type
_entity.pdbx_description
1 polymer ?
#
loop_
_entity_poly.entity_id
_entity_poly.type
_entity_poly.pdbx_seq_one_letter_code
_entity_poly.pdbx_strand_id
1 'polypeptide(L)'
;YIVEKAQTPLETLIEENSDAWDGEKFQIYKSLTKSIQGLFIAKKVKKETVKVINLFADETYLVQEKDSRLIFRKNDIFQGRLIFFQEQFHFTGNFCFHPEKTHKYVKQEVEIINKAQAGDRKDLVRIKKRLLKKNKSLKNNKAEIEKLN
;
A
#
# COMPACT_ATOMS: atom_id res chain seq x y z
N TYR A 1 -12.03 28.65 13.23
CA TYR A 1 -12.10 27.44 12.38
C TYR A 1 -11.56 26.29 13.20
N ILE A 2 -12.43 25.39 13.66
CA ILE A 2 -11.98 24.18 14.34
C ILE A 2 -11.48 23.26 13.22
N VAL A 3 -10.20 22.93 13.25
CA VAL A 3 -9.63 21.88 12.40
C VAL A 3 -10.19 20.58 12.96
N GLU A 4 -11.35 20.13 12.47
CA GLU A 4 -11.76 18.75 12.69
C GLU A 4 -10.61 17.87 12.19
N LYS A 5 -10.03 17.08 13.09
CA LYS A 5 -9.10 16.01 12.72
C LYS A 5 -9.84 15.16 11.69
N ALA A 6 -9.38 15.18 10.43
CA ALA A 6 -9.90 14.32 9.37
C ALA A 6 -9.45 12.87 9.60
N GLN A 7 -9.88 12.28 10.72
CA GLN A 7 -9.66 10.89 11.07
C GLN A 7 -10.76 10.05 10.45
N THR A 8 -10.35 8.94 9.87
CA THR A 8 -11.29 7.90 9.46
C THR A 8 -11.89 7.24 10.71
N PRO A 9 -13.10 6.66 10.62
CA PRO A 9 -13.69 5.91 11.73
C PRO A 9 -12.77 4.81 12.28
N LEU A 10 -11.93 4.22 11.41
CA LEU A 10 -10.95 3.22 11.81
C LEU A 10 -9.83 3.83 12.67
N GLU A 11 -9.35 5.03 12.34
CA GLU A 11 -8.33 5.73 13.13
C GLU A 11 -8.88 6.15 14.49
N THR A 12 -10.12 6.64 14.55
CA THR A 12 -10.80 6.95 15.81
C THR A 12 -10.93 5.71 16.68
N LEU A 13 -11.38 4.59 16.11
CA LEU A 13 -11.49 3.32 16.83
C LEU A 13 -10.14 2.86 17.40
N ILE A 14 -9.06 3.00 16.65
CA ILE A 14 -7.70 2.65 17.09
C ILE A 14 -7.26 3.56 18.26
N GLU A 15 -7.51 4.86 18.17
CA GLU A 15 -7.16 5.82 19.23
C GLU A 15 -7.94 5.59 20.52
N GLU A 16 -9.23 5.30 20.44
CA GLU A 16 -10.09 5.06 21.61
C GLU A 16 -9.79 3.73 22.33
N ASN A 17 -9.15 2.78 21.63
CA ASN A 17 -8.97 1.42 22.13
C ASN A 17 -7.48 0.98 22.21
N SER A 18 -6.53 1.90 22.02
CA SER A 18 -5.09 1.57 21.97
C SER A 18 -4.59 0.83 23.20
N ASP A 19 -5.16 1.15 24.36
CA ASP A 19 -4.72 0.63 25.66
C ASP A 19 -5.42 -0.68 26.03
N ALA A 20 -6.54 -1.00 25.37
CA ALA A 20 -7.38 -2.16 25.66
C ALA A 20 -7.16 -3.33 24.68
N TRP A 21 -6.61 -3.09 23.50
CA TRP A 21 -6.42 -4.13 22.50
C TRP A 21 -5.13 -4.92 22.72
N ASP A 22 -5.19 -6.21 22.38
CA ASP A 22 -3.98 -7.01 22.27
C ASP A 22 -3.04 -6.42 21.20
N GLY A 23 -1.74 -6.63 21.40
CA GLY A 23 -0.72 -6.04 20.54
C GLY A 23 -0.83 -6.45 19.08
N GLU A 24 -1.27 -7.69 18.80
CA GLU A 24 -1.36 -8.21 17.44
C GLU A 24 -2.52 -7.57 16.66
N LYS A 25 -3.71 -7.58 17.26
CA LYS A 25 -4.94 -6.94 16.78
C LYS A 25 -4.70 -5.46 16.50
N PHE A 26 -4.06 -4.76 17.44
CA PHE A 26 -3.68 -3.36 17.24
C PHE A 26 -2.79 -3.15 16.00
N GLN A 27 -1.77 -3.99 15.81
CA GLN A 27 -0.92 -3.90 14.62
C GLN A 27 -1.69 -4.17 13.32
N ILE A 28 -2.60 -5.16 13.29
CA ILE A 28 -3.41 -5.45 12.10
C ILE A 28 -4.27 -4.24 11.71
N TYR A 29 -4.99 -3.64 12.66
CA TYR A 29 -5.81 -2.46 12.39
C TYR A 29 -4.98 -1.27 11.94
N LYS A 30 -3.81 -1.05 12.56
CA LYS A 30 -2.86 -0.02 12.12
C LYS A 30 -2.30 -0.29 10.73
N SER A 31 -2.15 -1.56 10.34
CA SER A 31 -1.74 -1.92 8.98
C SER A 31 -2.87 -1.72 7.97
N LEU A 32 -4.13 -1.89 8.38
CA LEU A 32 -5.30 -1.63 7.53
C LEU A 32 -5.44 -0.15 7.16
N THR A 33 -5.11 0.78 8.05
CA THR A 33 -5.11 2.23 7.73
C THR A 33 -4.08 2.60 6.66
N LYS A 34 -3.06 1.75 6.47
CA LYS A 34 -2.01 1.90 5.44
C LYS A 34 -2.16 0.88 4.31
N SER A 35 -3.35 0.32 4.13
CA SER A 35 -3.59 -0.70 3.13
C SER A 35 -3.41 -0.15 1.70
N ILE A 36 -2.95 -1.03 0.81
CA ILE A 36 -2.77 -0.74 -0.62
C ILE A 36 -3.87 -1.47 -1.36
N GLN A 37 -4.92 -0.75 -1.74
CA GLN A 37 -5.91 -1.26 -2.68
C GLN A 37 -5.43 -1.05 -4.11
N GLY A 38 -5.56 -2.07 -4.94
CA GLY A 38 -5.01 -1.99 -6.29
C GLY A 38 -5.56 -3.03 -7.24
N LEU A 39 -5.23 -2.82 -8.51
CA LEU A 39 -5.40 -3.79 -9.57
C LEU A 39 -4.04 -4.45 -9.80
N PHE A 40 -3.98 -5.76 -9.64
CA PHE A 40 -2.73 -6.52 -9.62
C PHE A 40 -2.67 -7.49 -10.79
N ILE A 41 -1.45 -7.78 -11.25
CA ILE A 41 -1.17 -8.93 -12.11
C ILE A 41 -0.25 -9.93 -11.39
N ALA A 42 -0.68 -11.19 -11.32
CA ALA A 42 0.13 -12.27 -10.74
C ALA A 42 1.26 -12.68 -11.70
N LYS A 43 2.52 -12.41 -11.34
CA LYS A 43 3.69 -12.74 -12.18
C LYS A 43 4.28 -14.10 -11.88
N LYS A 44 4.27 -14.51 -10.61
CA LYS A 44 4.80 -15.80 -10.17
C LYS A 44 4.00 -16.32 -8.99
N VAL A 45 3.48 -17.53 -9.10
CA VAL A 45 2.75 -18.22 -8.03
C VAL A 45 3.62 -19.36 -7.53
N LYS A 46 3.93 -19.36 -6.23
CA LYS A 46 4.60 -20.47 -5.52
C LYS A 46 3.59 -21.14 -4.58
N LYS A 47 4.05 -22.03 -3.70
CA LYS A 47 3.19 -22.78 -2.77
C LYS A 47 2.45 -21.84 -1.79
N GLU A 48 3.20 -20.95 -1.15
CA GLU A 48 2.71 -20.08 -0.06
C GLU A 48 2.99 -18.59 -0.34
N THR A 49 3.42 -18.27 -1.55
CA THR A 49 3.73 -16.89 -1.94
C THR A 49 3.31 -16.59 -3.36
N VAL A 50 2.95 -15.34 -3.60
CA VAL A 50 2.66 -14.82 -4.93
C VAL A 50 3.39 -13.50 -5.16
N LYS A 51 4.09 -13.40 -6.29
CA LYS A 51 4.69 -12.16 -6.76
C LYS A 51 3.69 -11.46 -7.66
N VAL A 52 3.28 -10.25 -7.28
CA VAL A 52 2.30 -9.43 -8.02
C VAL A 52 2.89 -8.08 -8.39
N ILE A 53 2.33 -7.47 -9.44
CA ILE A 53 2.62 -6.07 -9.80
C ILE A 53 1.32 -5.29 -9.71
N ASN A 54 1.33 -4.16 -8.99
CA ASN A 54 0.24 -3.19 -9.00
C ASN A 54 0.27 -2.43 -10.33
N LEU A 55 -0.76 -2.62 -11.14
CA LEU A 55 -0.85 -2.05 -12.50
C LEU A 55 -0.99 -0.52 -12.51
N PHE A 56 -1.47 0.08 -11.41
CA PHE A 56 -1.51 1.54 -11.28
C PHE A 56 -0.16 2.08 -10.85
N ALA A 57 0.45 1.52 -9.80
CA ALA A 57 1.69 2.07 -9.25
C ALA A 57 2.97 1.61 -9.96
N ASP A 58 2.90 0.55 -10.78
CA ASP A 58 4.05 -0.19 -11.32
C ASP A 58 5.00 -0.72 -10.22
N GLU A 59 4.44 -1.00 -9.04
CA GLU A 59 5.17 -1.52 -7.89
C GLU A 59 5.00 -3.03 -7.77
N THR A 60 6.08 -3.72 -7.41
CA THR A 60 6.10 -5.17 -7.28
C THR A 60 6.08 -5.57 -5.81
N TYR A 61 5.23 -6.55 -5.49
CA TYR A 61 5.06 -7.07 -4.14
C TYR A 61 5.28 -8.59 -4.12
N LEU A 62 5.96 -9.08 -3.08
CA LEU A 62 5.97 -10.49 -2.72
C LEU A 62 5.01 -10.67 -1.54
N VAL A 63 3.93 -11.39 -1.78
CA VAL A 63 2.81 -11.52 -0.85
C VAL A 63 2.78 -12.94 -0.31
N GLN A 64 2.60 -13.07 1.00
CA GLN A 64 2.41 -14.34 1.70
C GLN A 64 0.94 -14.73 1.61
N GLU A 65 0.69 -15.91 1.05
CA GLU A 65 -0.65 -16.44 0.88
C GLU A 65 -0.57 -17.97 0.90
N LYS A 66 -1.06 -18.59 1.98
CA LYS A 66 -0.91 -20.03 2.24
C LYS A 66 -1.50 -20.87 1.10
N ASP A 67 -2.60 -20.41 0.54
CA ASP A 67 -3.34 -21.09 -0.52
C ASP A 67 -3.07 -20.49 -1.91
N SER A 68 -1.87 -19.92 -2.13
CA SER A 68 -1.60 -19.15 -3.35
C SER A 68 -1.77 -19.96 -4.64
N ARG A 69 -1.44 -21.26 -4.64
CA ARG A 69 -1.67 -22.13 -5.81
C ARG A 69 -3.12 -22.50 -6.03
N LEU A 70 -3.97 -22.42 -5.01
CA LEU A 70 -5.39 -22.66 -5.16
C LEU A 70 -6.08 -21.43 -5.75
N ILE A 71 -5.70 -20.25 -5.25
CA ILE A 71 -6.37 -18.97 -5.54
C ILE A 71 -5.90 -18.36 -6.86
N PHE A 72 -4.59 -18.42 -7.17
CA PHE A 72 -4.01 -17.67 -8.29
C PHE A 72 -3.47 -18.56 -9.43
N ARG A 73 -3.51 -18.00 -10.63
CA ARG A 73 -2.81 -18.47 -11.82
C ARG A 73 -1.84 -17.39 -12.30
N LYS A 74 -0.82 -17.81 -13.05
CA LYS A 74 0.13 -16.89 -13.66
C LYS A 74 -0.61 -16.01 -14.67
N ASN A 75 -0.35 -14.71 -14.62
CA ASN A 75 -0.96 -13.63 -15.41
C ASN A 75 -2.40 -13.27 -15.06
N ASP A 76 -2.98 -13.84 -13.98
CA ASP A 76 -4.28 -13.35 -13.50
C ASP A 76 -4.23 -11.86 -13.22
N ILE A 77 -5.24 -11.14 -13.71
CA ILE A 77 -5.50 -9.75 -13.37
C ILE A 77 -6.65 -9.73 -12.38
N PHE A 78 -6.46 -9.10 -11.23
CA PHE A 78 -7.46 -9.08 -10.18
C PHE A 78 -7.36 -7.81 -9.35
N GLN A 79 -8.49 -7.37 -8.78
CA GLN A 79 -8.49 -6.35 -7.75
C GLN A 79 -8.31 -7.00 -6.38
N GLY A 80 -7.55 -6.35 -5.51
CA GLY A 80 -7.34 -6.81 -4.15
C GLY A 80 -6.84 -5.70 -3.23
N ARG A 81 -6.62 -6.05 -1.97
CA ARG A 81 -6.08 -5.16 -0.95
C ARG A 81 -4.93 -5.84 -0.22
N LEU A 82 -3.81 -5.13 -0.12
CA LEU A 82 -2.61 -5.54 0.60
C LEU A 82 -2.50 -4.78 1.92
N ILE A 83 -1.98 -5.47 2.94
CA ILE A 83 -1.48 -4.86 4.18
C ILE A 83 -0.05 -5.32 4.42
N PHE A 84 0.73 -4.51 5.14
CA PHE A 84 2.05 -4.88 5.61
C PHE A 84 1.97 -5.24 7.09
N PHE A 85 2.18 -6.49 7.44
CA PHE A 85 2.00 -7.03 8.79
C PHE A 85 3.07 -8.10 9.04
N GLN A 86 3.64 -8.14 10.25
CA GLN A 86 4.74 -9.06 10.60
C GLN A 86 5.88 -9.06 9.56
N GLU A 87 6.28 -7.86 9.12
CA GLU A 87 7.34 -7.64 8.12
C GLU A 87 7.07 -8.22 6.72
N GLN A 88 5.84 -8.63 6.45
CA GLN A 88 5.44 -9.29 5.21
C GLN A 88 4.19 -8.63 4.62
N PHE A 89 4.02 -8.76 3.30
CA PHE A 89 2.77 -8.35 2.66
C PHE A 89 1.78 -9.50 2.69
N HIS A 90 0.53 -9.16 3.03
CA HIS A 90 -0.59 -10.10 3.04
C HIS A 90 -1.77 -9.51 2.27
N PHE A 91 -2.51 -10.37 1.57
CA PHE A 91 -3.82 -9.98 1.08
C PHE A 91 -4.86 -10.03 2.20
N THR A 92 -5.88 -9.17 2.12
CA THR A 92 -7.02 -9.23 3.05
C THR A 92 -8.09 -10.24 2.60
N GLY A 93 -7.76 -11.18 1.71
CA GLY A 93 -8.62 -12.30 1.27
C GLY A 93 -9.74 -11.98 0.27
N ASN A 94 -10.07 -10.71 0.03
CA ASN A 94 -11.13 -10.32 -0.92
C ASN A 94 -10.54 -9.99 -2.30
N PHE A 95 -10.97 -10.74 -3.31
CA PHE A 95 -10.46 -10.62 -4.69
C PHE A 95 -11.59 -10.48 -5.71
N CYS A 96 -11.37 -9.68 -6.74
CA CYS A 96 -12.22 -9.62 -7.92
C CYS A 96 -11.37 -9.94 -9.15
N PHE A 97 -11.54 -11.14 -9.72
CA PHE A 97 -10.76 -11.60 -10.86
C PHE A 97 -11.36 -11.16 -12.19
N HIS A 98 -10.52 -10.67 -13.09
CA HIS A 98 -10.89 -10.33 -14.45
C HIS A 98 -10.62 -11.52 -15.38
N PRO A 99 -11.61 -11.97 -16.18
CA PRO A 99 -11.43 -13.05 -17.14
C PRO A 99 -10.31 -12.76 -18.15
N GLU A 100 -9.59 -13.79 -18.59
CA GLU A 100 -8.45 -13.63 -19.51
C GLU A 100 -8.81 -12.84 -20.78
N LYS A 101 -10.00 -13.10 -21.35
CA LYS A 101 -10.53 -12.39 -22.53
C LYS A 101 -10.62 -10.87 -22.35
N THR A 102 -10.72 -10.37 -21.12
CA THR A 102 -10.82 -8.92 -20.83
C THR A 102 -9.46 -8.29 -20.52
N HIS A 103 -8.38 -9.07 -20.40
CA HIS A 103 -7.08 -8.56 -19.97
C HIS A 103 -6.51 -7.49 -20.90
N LYS A 104 -6.71 -7.64 -22.22
CA LYS A 104 -6.26 -6.64 -23.19
C LYS A 104 -6.91 -5.29 -22.94
N TYR A 105 -8.24 -5.29 -22.78
CA TYR A 105 -9.02 -4.09 -22.50
C TYR A 105 -8.59 -3.45 -21.18
N VAL A 106 -8.51 -4.24 -20.10
CA VAL A 106 -8.08 -3.74 -18.78
C VAL A 106 -6.70 -3.08 -18.82
N LYS A 107 -5.73 -3.67 -19.53
CA LYS A 107 -4.40 -3.08 -19.68
C LYS A 107 -4.43 -1.75 -20.44
N GLN A 108 -5.24 -1.64 -21.49
CA GLN A 108 -5.41 -0.39 -22.25
C GLN A 108 -5.98 0.73 -21.37
N GLU A 109 -7.00 0.42 -20.57
CA GLU A 109 -7.59 1.40 -19.62
C GLU A 109 -6.57 1.84 -18.55
N VAL A 110 -5.80 0.90 -18.01
CA VAL A 110 -4.69 1.21 -17.08
C VAL A 110 -3.68 2.15 -17.72
N GLU A 111 -3.29 1.91 -18.98
CA GLU A 111 -2.34 2.77 -19.70
C GLU A 111 -2.87 4.20 -19.89
N ILE A 112 -4.16 4.36 -20.19
CA ILE A 112 -4.81 5.67 -20.30
C ILE A 112 -4.73 6.42 -18.96
N ILE A 113 -5.10 5.75 -17.86
CA ILE A 113 -5.02 6.31 -16.50
C ILE A 113 -3.59 6.68 -16.13
N ASN A 114 -2.63 5.79 -16.40
CA ASN A 114 -1.21 6.02 -16.10
C ASN A 114 -0.65 7.22 -16.88
N LYS A 115 -1.06 7.42 -18.14
CA LYS A 115 -0.69 8.60 -18.93
C LYS A 115 -1.29 9.87 -18.35
N ALA A 116 -2.56 9.86 -17.98
CA ALA A 116 -3.24 11.00 -17.37
C ALA A 116 -2.56 11.44 -16.06
N GLN A 117 -2.12 10.48 -15.24
CA GLN A 117 -1.47 10.73 -13.95
C GLN A 117 0.05 10.97 -14.04
N ALA A 118 0.65 10.92 -15.23
CA ALA A 118 2.11 10.95 -15.36
C ALA A 118 2.74 12.26 -14.86
N GLY A 119 2.04 13.39 -15.05
CA GLY A 119 2.45 14.70 -14.51
C GLY A 119 2.45 14.70 -12.98
N ASP A 120 1.30 14.35 -12.38
CA ASP A 120 1.11 14.31 -10.93
C ASP A 120 2.15 13.42 -10.24
N ARG A 121 2.48 12.27 -10.82
CA ARG A 121 3.52 11.37 -10.29
C ARG A 121 4.90 12.02 -10.25
N LYS A 122 5.27 12.75 -11.31
CA LYS A 122 6.56 13.48 -11.36
C LYS A 122 6.61 14.56 -10.29
N ASP A 123 5.52 15.30 -10.14
CA ASP A 123 5.42 16.34 -9.12
C ASP A 123 5.46 15.76 -7.71
N LEU A 124 4.77 14.65 -7.48
CA LEU A 124 4.79 13.95 -6.19
C LEU A 124 6.21 13.48 -5.83
N VAL A 125 6.96 12.91 -6.79
CA VAL A 125 8.37 12.51 -6.58
C VAL A 125 9.23 13.73 -6.24
N ARG A 126 9.03 14.85 -6.95
CA ARG A 126 9.76 16.10 -6.71
C ARG A 126 9.49 16.66 -5.31
N ILE A 127 8.22 16.69 -4.91
CA ILE A 127 7.77 17.13 -3.59
C ILE A 127 8.35 16.23 -2.49
N LYS A 128 8.24 14.91 -2.63
CA LYS A 128 8.84 13.94 -1.68
C LYS A 128 10.33 14.17 -1.50
N LYS A 129 11.09 14.38 -2.59
CA LYS A 129 12.53 14.66 -2.53
C LYS A 129 12.83 15.96 -1.79
N ARG A 130 12.03 17.01 -1.98
CA ARG A 130 12.18 18.29 -1.26
C ARG A 130 11.88 18.13 0.24
N LEU A 131 10.83 17.38 0.58
CA LEU A 131 10.46 17.09 1.97
C LEU A 131 11.54 16.29 2.69
N LEU A 132 12.10 15.26 2.05
CA LEU A 132 13.21 14.47 2.61
C LEU A 132 14.43 15.35 2.93
N LYS A 133 14.80 16.27 2.02
CA LYS A 133 15.90 17.22 2.26
C LYS A 133 15.61 18.14 3.45
N LYS A 134 14.40 18.71 3.52
CA LYS A 134 13.98 19.57 4.64
C LYS A 134 14.01 18.81 5.96
N ASN A 135 13.48 17.58 6.00
CA ASN A 135 13.48 16.74 7.20
C ASN A 135 14.91 16.41 7.67
N LYS A 136 15.83 16.15 6.75
CA LYS A 136 17.25 15.94 7.10
C LYS A 136 17.86 17.20 7.73
N SER A 137 17.62 18.37 7.14
CA SER A 137 18.08 19.66 7.70
C SER A 137 17.50 19.90 9.09
N LEU A 138 16.20 19.66 9.28
CA LEU A 138 15.55 19.82 10.58
C LEU A 138 16.13 18.89 11.65
N LYS A 139 16.41 17.62 11.31
CA LYS A 139 17.07 16.68 12.23
C LYS A 139 18.46 17.16 12.65
N ASN A 140 19.25 17.67 11.70
CA ASN A 140 20.58 18.21 12.00
C ASN A 140 20.51 19.41 12.94
N ASN A 141 19.65 20.39 12.61
CA ASN A 141 19.47 21.59 13.44
C ASN A 141 18.99 21.23 14.85
N LYS A 142 18.08 20.25 14.98
CA LYS A 142 17.62 19.76 16.28
C LYS A 142 18.78 19.18 17.10
N ALA A 143 19.64 18.38 16.48
CA ALA A 143 20.81 17.80 17.14
C ALA A 143 21.87 18.86 17.52
N GLU A 144 21.97 19.96 16.78
CA GLU A 144 22.84 21.10 17.16
C GLU A 144 22.30 21.85 18.37
N ILE A 145 20.98 22.11 18.42
CA ILE A 145 20.33 22.74 19.57
C ILE A 145 20.44 21.87 20.83
N GLU A 146 20.24 20.56 20.71
CA GLU A 146 20.39 19.62 21.82
C GLU A 146 21.82 19.55 22.40
N LYS A 147 22.85 19.97 21.64
CA LYS A 147 24.24 20.06 22.14
C LYS A 147 24.57 21.36 22.85
N LEU A 148 23.71 22.38 22.71
CA LEU A 148 23.89 23.70 23.31
C LEU A 148 23.16 23.84 24.66
N ASN A 149 22.29 22.89 25.00
CA ASN A 149 21.60 22.76 26.28
C ASN A 149 22.23 21.65 27.10
#